data_AF-A0A8D3BX81-F1
#
_entry.id   AF-A0A8D3BX81-F1
#
_cell.length_a   1.000
_cell.length_b   1.000
_cell.length_c   1.000
_cell.angle_alpha   90.00
_cell.angle_beta   90.00
_cell.angle_gamma   90.00
#
_symmetry.space_group_name_H-M   'P 1'
#
loop_
_entity.id
_entity.type
_entity.pdbx_description
1 polymer ?
#
loop_
_entity_poly.entity_id
_entity_poly.type
_entity_poly.pdbx_seq_one_letter_code
_entity_poly.pdbx_strand_id
1 'polypeptide(L)' 'ILESRNPNNIPPKLYKSVIEDVINEVRELFLDEGVDEQVLLELKTVSHQRRNIPASP' A
#
# COMPACT_ATOMS: atom_id res chain seq x y z
N ILE A 1 -21.29 20.38 3.23
CA ILE A 1 -19.94 20.62 2.63
C ILE A 1 -18.80 20.36 3.64
N LEU A 2 -19.02 19.58 4.71
CA LEU A 2 -18.00 19.27 5.73
C LEU A 2 -17.62 17.77 5.84
N GLU A 3 -18.29 16.88 5.10
CA GLU A 3 -17.99 15.44 5.09
C GLU A 3 -16.75 15.09 4.24
N SER A 4 -16.27 16.02 3.41
CA SER A 4 -15.18 15.79 2.45
C SER A 4 -13.78 15.79 3.06
N ARG A 5 -13.65 16.06 4.37
CA ARG A 5 -12.37 16.11 5.09
C ARG A 5 -12.28 15.09 6.22
N ASN A 6 -12.93 13.94 6.09
CA ASN A 6 -12.62 12.81 6.97
C ASN A 6 -11.40 12.06 6.38
N PRO A 7 -10.19 12.17 6.95
CA PRO A 7 -9.01 11.45 6.46
C PRO A 7 -9.15 9.93 6.60
N ASN A 8 -10.16 9.45 7.34
CA ASN A 8 -10.48 8.02 7.43
C ASN A 8 -11.34 7.52 6.27
N ASN A 9 -11.94 8.42 5.48
CA ASN A 9 -12.74 8.09 4.31
C ASN A 9 -11.92 8.26 3.01
N ILE A 10 -10.69 7.75 3.00
CA ILE A 10 -9.90 7.68 1.78
C ILE A 10 -10.50 6.56 0.91
N PRO A 11 -10.98 6.87 -0.32
CA PRO A 11 -11.59 5.89 -1.18
C PRO A 11 -10.67 4.68 -1.40
N PRO A 12 -11.19 3.44 -1.41
CA PRO A 12 -10.39 2.24 -1.64
C PRO A 12 -9.54 2.29 -2.93
N LYS A 13 -9.99 3.06 -3.92
CA LYS A 13 -9.29 3.31 -5.19
C LYS A 13 -8.02 4.14 -5.02
N LEU A 14 -8.01 5.12 -4.12
CA LEU A 14 -6.84 5.96 -3.83
C LEU A 14 -5.74 5.16 -3.13
N TYR A 15 -6.10 4.30 -2.18
CA TYR A 15 -5.12 3.41 -1.55
C TYR A 15 -4.46 2.46 -2.55
N LYS A 16 -5.22 1.94 -3.53
CA LYS A 16 -4.63 1.10 -4.57
C LYS A 16 -3.62 1.88 -5.41
N SER A 17 -3.99 3.09 -5.86
CA SER A 17 -3.06 3.95 -6.60
C SER A 17 -1.79 4.22 -5.81
N VAL A 18 -1.93 4.68 -4.56
CA VAL A 18 -0.78 5.02 -3.70
C VAL A 18 0.10 3.80 -3.43
N ILE A 19 -0.47 2.61 -3.25
CA ILE A 19 0.33 1.38 -3.08
C ILE A 19 1.09 1.05 -4.36
N GLU A 20 0.47 1.13 -5.54
CA GLU A 20 1.17 0.87 -6.81
C GLU A 20 2.26 1.92 -7.06
N ASP A 21 1.98 3.19 -6.80
CA ASP A 21 2.93 4.30 -6.98
C ASP A 21 4.15 4.11 -6.08
N VAL A 22 3.96 3.80 -4.78
CA VAL A 22 5.05 3.53 -3.84
C VAL A 22 5.85 2.29 -4.24
N ILE A 23 5.19 1.19 -4.66
CA ILE A 23 5.89 -0.04 -5.07
C ILE A 23 6.74 0.21 -6.33
N ASN A 24 6.27 1.04 -7.26
CA ASN A 24 7.02 1.38 -8.46
C ASN A 24 8.22 2.29 -8.14
N GLU A 25 8.05 3.28 -7.26
CA GLU A 25 9.14 4.19 -6.88
C GLU A 25 10.25 3.48 -6.10
N VAL A 26 9.92 2.55 -5.20
CA VAL A 26 10.94 1.85 -4.39
C VAL A 26 11.58 0.65 -5.10
N ARG A 27 11.11 0.28 -6.29
CA ARG A 27 11.68 -0.86 -7.05
C ARG A 27 13.15 -0.68 -7.34
N GLU A 28 13.54 0.47 -7.88
CA GLU A 28 14.95 0.75 -8.21
C GLU A 28 15.81 0.81 -6.96
N LEU A 29 15.27 1.32 -5.84
CA LEU A 29 15.94 1.30 -4.53
C LEU A 29 16.20 -0.12 -4.03
N PHE A 30 15.28 -1.06 -4.24
CA PHE A 30 15.49 -2.46 -3.89
C PHE A 30 16.59 -3.10 -4.74
N LEU A 31 16.62 -2.79 -6.05
CA LEU A 31 17.66 -3.29 -6.95
C LEU A 31 19.05 -2.73 -6.60
N ASP A 32 19.14 -1.44 -6.26
CA ASP A 32 20.39 -0.77 -5.87
C ASP A 32 20.96 -1.35 -4.56
N GLU A 33 20.09 -1.65 -3.60
CA GLU A 33 20.46 -2.30 -2.34
C GLU A 33 20.64 -3.83 -2.48
N GLY A 34 20.47 -4.40 -3.68
CA GLY A 34 20.58 -5.84 -3.94
C GLY A 34 19.51 -6.68 -3.25
N VAL A 35 18.37 -6.08 -2.92
CA VAL A 35 17.22 -6.73 -2.28
C VAL A 35 16.40 -7.47 -3.33
N ASP A 36 16.03 -8.71 -3.01
CA ASP A 36 15.28 -9.59 -3.90
C ASP A 36 13.89 -9.02 -4.23
N GLU A 37 13.48 -9.12 -5.51
CA GLU A 37 12.17 -8.69 -5.99
C GLU A 37 11.02 -9.43 -5.27
N GLN A 38 11.26 -10.65 -4.80
CA GLN A 38 10.32 -11.40 -3.98
C GLN A 38 9.97 -10.66 -2.68
N VAL A 39 10.92 -9.95 -2.06
CA VAL A 39 10.69 -9.16 -0.84
C VAL A 39 9.81 -7.95 -1.15
N LEU A 40 9.97 -7.34 -2.32
CA LEU A 40 9.11 -6.24 -2.79
C LEU A 40 7.67 -6.72 -3.01
N LEU A 41 7.48 -7.93 -3.55
CA LEU A 41 6.17 -8.56 -3.74
C LEU A 41 5.51 -8.95 -2.41
N GLU A 42 6.29 -9.39 -1.43
CA GLU A 42 5.80 -9.64 -0.07
C GLU A 42 5.35 -8.34 0.61
N LEU A 43 6.09 -7.24 0.46
CA LEU A 43 5.70 -5.92 0.97
C LEU A 43 4.34 -5.47 0.39
N LYS A 44 4.14 -5.67 -0.92
CA LYS A 44 2.86 -5.41 -1.60
C LYS A 44 1.73 -6.28 -1.04
N THR A 45 1.99 -7.56 -0.82
CA THR A 45 1.00 -8.53 -0.33
C THR A 45 0.59 -8.24 1.12
N VAL A 46 1.56 -7.98 2.00
CA VAL A 46 1.33 -7.61 3.41
C VAL A 46 0.54 -6.30 3.52
N SER A 47 0.79 -5.33 2.63
CA SER A 47 0.04 -4.06 2.57
C SER A 47 -1.45 -4.27 2.25
N HIS A 48 -1.80 -5.28 1.47
CA HIS A 48 -3.19 -5.66 1.20
C HIS A 48 -3.79 -6.45 2.37
N GLN A 49 -3.02 -7.40 2.93
CA GLN A 49 -3.46 -8.27 4.02
C GLN A 49 -3.72 -7.51 5.33
N ARG A 50 -2.85 -6.56 5.69
CA ARG A 50 -3.01 -5.72 6.88
C ARG A 50 -4.23 -4.78 6.79
N ARG A 51 -4.81 -4.56 5.61
CA ARG A 51 -6.09 -3.83 5.47
C ARG A 51 -7.33 -4.74 5.58
N ASN A 52 -7.17 -6.05 5.39
CA ASN A 52 -8.21 -7.05 5.59
C ASN A 52 -8.18 -7.60 7.02
N ILE A 53 -8.02 -6.72 8.02
CA ILE A 53 -8.24 -7.14 9.41
C ILE A 53 -9.77 -7.21 9.57
N PRO A 54 -10.38 -8.38 9.82
CA PRO A 54 -11.78 -8.41 10.18
C PRO A 54 -11.92 -7.50 11.39
N ALA A 55 -12.77 -6.47 11.28
CA ALA A 55 -13.19 -5.73 12.46
C ALA A 55 -13.61 -6.80 13.49
N SER A 56 -12.95 -6.80 14.66
CA SER A 56 -13.31 -7.73 15.73
C SER A 56 -14.83 -7.70 15.94
N PRO A 57 -15.44 -8.87 16.22
CA PRO A 57 -16.89 -9.06 16.24
C PRO A 57 -17.61 -8.07 17.17
#